data_AF-A0A7S2JU78-F1
#
_entry.id   AF-A0A7S2JU78-F1
#
_cell.length_a   1.000
_cell.length_b   1.000
_cell.length_c   1.000
_cell.angle_alpha   90.00
_cell.angle_beta   90.00
_cell.angle_gamma   90.00
#
_symmetry.space_group_name_H-M   'P 1'
#
loop_
_entity.id
_entity.type
_entity.pdbx_description
1 polymer ?
#
loop_
_entity_poly.entity_id
_entity_poly.type
_entity_poly.pdbx_seq_one_letter_code
_entity_poly.pdbx_strand_id
1 'polypeptide(L)'
;LSKVIAYIKFLINSKNEHGVHSPFVFNLVTQCLYEKSTPDGFSTWKKFRHQLISNQDFIHVTDFGAGSKVFTSDKRQVSKITKHAGISEKRARLIMKLTHYFNFKNTLEIGTSVGLGTSAIALGNANMRITTLEGCHETANVAKSMFDE
;
A
#
# COMPACT_ATOMS: atom_id res chain seq x y z
N LEU A 1 13.68 -18.23 -14.40
CA LEU A 1 14.45 -17.81 -15.59
C LEU A 1 13.80 -16.65 -16.35
N SER A 2 12.51 -16.74 -16.74
CA SER A 2 11.81 -15.67 -17.50
C SER A 2 11.80 -14.29 -16.83
N LYS A 3 11.53 -14.21 -15.51
CA LYS A 3 11.51 -12.93 -14.76
C LYS A 3 12.89 -12.26 -14.70
N VAL A 4 13.97 -13.03 -14.61
CA VAL A 4 15.35 -12.51 -14.58
C VAL A 4 15.71 -11.93 -15.93
N ILE A 5 15.41 -12.65 -17.02
CA ILE A 5 15.63 -12.17 -18.38
C ILE A 5 14.80 -10.91 -18.65
N ALA A 6 13.52 -10.89 -18.23
CA ALA A 6 12.68 -9.69 -18.34
C ALA A 6 13.24 -8.50 -17.57
N TYR A 7 13.80 -8.73 -16.37
CA TYR A 7 14.43 -7.68 -15.57
C TYR A 7 15.71 -7.14 -16.23
N ILE A 8 16.58 -8.01 -16.75
CA ILE A 8 17.78 -7.59 -17.50
C ILE A 8 17.39 -6.78 -18.74
N LYS A 9 16.40 -7.24 -19.50
CA LYS A 9 15.86 -6.49 -20.64
C LYS A 9 15.31 -5.13 -20.23
N PHE A 10 14.63 -5.05 -19.08
CA PHE A 10 14.18 -3.77 -18.53
C PHE A 10 15.37 -2.84 -18.22
N LEU A 11 16.40 -3.33 -17.53
CA LEU A 11 17.57 -2.52 -17.20
C LEU A 11 18.26 -1.93 -18.45
N ILE A 12 18.46 -2.75 -19.49
CA ILE A 12 19.08 -2.33 -20.75
C ILE A 12 18.23 -1.27 -21.47
N ASN A 13 16.91 -1.43 -21.48
CA ASN A 13 16.00 -0.56 -22.24
C ASN A 13 15.52 0.67 -21.45
N SER A 14 15.66 0.67 -20.13
CA SER A 14 15.16 1.74 -19.27
C SER A 14 15.87 3.07 -19.53
N LYS A 15 15.14 4.17 -19.33
CA LYS A 15 15.66 5.54 -19.40
C LYS A 15 15.60 6.18 -18.01
N ASN A 16 16.53 7.09 -17.75
CA ASN A 16 16.55 7.92 -16.55
C ASN A 16 15.94 9.31 -16.87
N GLU A 17 16.01 10.24 -15.92
CA GLU A 17 15.47 11.59 -16.05
C GLU A 17 15.96 12.33 -17.31
N HIS A 18 17.19 12.07 -17.77
CA HIS A 18 17.75 12.70 -18.96
C HIS A 18 17.12 12.22 -20.28
N GLY A 19 16.44 11.07 -20.26
CA GLY A 19 15.71 10.52 -21.41
C GLY A 19 14.21 10.81 -21.38
N VAL A 20 13.70 11.51 -20.37
CA VAL A 20 12.27 11.81 -20.21
C VAL A 20 11.95 13.17 -20.82
N HIS A 21 11.18 13.18 -21.91
CA HIS A 21 10.76 14.42 -22.58
C HIS A 21 9.48 15.02 -22.02
N SER A 22 8.64 14.23 -21.33
CA SER A 22 7.42 14.75 -20.71
C SER A 22 7.77 15.52 -19.43
N PRO A 23 7.48 16.83 -19.34
CA PRO A 23 7.75 17.60 -18.13
C PRO A 23 7.04 17.03 -16.89
N PHE A 24 5.83 16.50 -17.09
CA PHE A 24 5.08 15.83 -16.02
C PHE A 24 5.83 14.61 -15.47
N VAL A 25 6.29 13.72 -16.35
CA VAL A 25 7.01 12.50 -15.92
C VAL A 25 8.38 12.87 -15.34
N PHE A 26 9.07 13.86 -15.91
CA PHE A 26 10.34 14.36 -15.40
C PHE A 26 10.20 14.86 -13.96
N ASN A 27 9.18 15.68 -13.68
CA ASN A 27 8.92 16.19 -12.34
C ASN A 27 8.49 15.07 -11.37
N LEU A 28 7.63 14.15 -11.81
CA LEU A 28 7.25 12.99 -10.97
C LEU A 28 8.49 12.16 -10.57
N VAL A 29 9.39 11.90 -11.51
CA VAL A 29 10.61 11.13 -11.23
C VAL A 29 11.53 11.90 -10.28
N THR A 30 11.87 13.14 -10.64
CA THR A 30 12.92 13.91 -9.95
C THR A 30 12.46 14.48 -8.61
N GLN A 31 11.21 14.93 -8.50
CA GLN A 31 10.69 15.61 -7.31
C GLN A 31 9.89 14.71 -6.37
N CYS A 32 9.45 13.52 -6.81
CA CYS A 32 8.70 12.59 -5.96
C CYS A 32 9.41 11.24 -5.80
N LEU A 33 9.74 10.56 -6.90
CA LEU A 33 10.27 9.19 -6.81
C LEU A 33 11.71 9.15 -6.28
N TYR A 34 12.54 10.10 -6.71
CA TYR A 34 13.96 10.21 -6.32
C TYR A 34 14.18 10.88 -4.96
N GLU A 35 13.15 11.51 -4.41
CA GLU A 35 13.18 12.08 -3.06
C GLU A 35 13.64 10.99 -2.07
N LYS A 36 14.72 11.24 -1.32
CA LYS A 36 15.31 10.22 -0.43
C LYS A 36 14.76 10.29 0.98
N SER A 37 14.14 11.40 1.36
CA SER A 37 13.56 11.59 2.68
C SER A 37 12.54 10.50 3.02
N THR A 38 12.41 10.29 4.32
CA THR A 38 11.36 9.43 4.85
C THR A 38 10.10 10.28 4.97
N PRO A 39 8.96 9.85 4.41
CA PRO A 39 7.73 10.60 4.53
C PRO A 39 7.36 10.85 6.00
N ASP A 40 6.85 12.04 6.29
CA ASP A 40 6.27 12.35 7.58
C ASP A 40 5.14 11.36 7.89
N GLY A 41 5.02 10.96 9.16
CA GLY A 41 4.05 9.93 9.57
C GLY A 41 4.46 8.48 9.27
N PHE A 42 5.61 8.21 8.63
CA PHE A 42 6.02 6.82 8.38
C PHE A 42 6.29 6.03 9.66
N SER A 43 6.72 6.70 10.73
CA SER A 43 6.83 6.10 12.07
C SER A 43 5.45 5.68 12.61
N THR A 44 4.42 6.50 12.43
CA THR A 44 3.02 6.18 12.77
C THR A 44 2.52 5.00 11.96
N TRP A 45 2.77 4.99 10.65
CA TRP A 45 2.41 3.84 9.80
C TRP A 45 3.10 2.54 10.26
N LYS A 46 4.36 2.60 10.69
CA LYS A 46 5.06 1.43 11.25
C LYS A 46 4.45 0.94 12.55
N LYS A 47 3.94 1.83 13.42
CA LYS A 47 3.22 1.46 14.65
C LYS A 47 1.93 0.72 14.31
N PHE A 48 1.15 1.29 13.38
CA PHE A 48 -0.07 0.66 12.86
C PHE A 48 0.20 -0.75 12.31
N ARG A 49 1.26 -0.89 11.49
CA ARG A 49 1.71 -2.19 11.00
C ARG A 49 2.07 -3.16 12.14
N HIS A 50 2.75 -2.69 13.18
CA HIS A 50 3.13 -3.53 14.32
C HIS A 50 1.91 -3.99 15.12
N GLN A 51 0.92 -3.13 15.36
CA GLN A 51 -0.34 -3.51 16.02
C GLN A 51 -1.02 -4.64 15.24
N LEU A 52 -1.17 -4.50 13.92
CA LEU A 52 -1.76 -5.53 13.07
C LEU A 52 -0.94 -6.83 13.00
N ILE A 53 0.39 -6.75 13.01
CA ILE A 53 1.28 -7.93 13.05
C ILE A 53 1.22 -8.65 14.40
N SER A 54 0.95 -7.93 15.47
CA SER A 54 0.81 -8.48 16.82
C SER A 54 -0.60 -9.04 17.07
N ASN A 55 -1.61 -8.58 16.33
CA ASN A 55 -2.99 -9.07 16.45
C ASN A 55 -3.09 -10.58 16.09
N GLN A 56 -3.42 -11.38 17.11
CA GLN A 56 -3.55 -12.84 16.99
C GLN A 56 -4.99 -13.31 16.75
N ASP A 57 -5.95 -12.40 16.61
CA ASP A 57 -7.36 -12.72 16.40
C ASP A 57 -7.55 -13.40 15.05
N PHE A 58 -8.57 -14.25 15.01
CA PHE A 58 -8.99 -14.95 13.81
C PHE A 58 -10.28 -14.35 13.28
N ILE A 59 -10.28 -14.07 11.98
CA ILE A 59 -11.45 -13.60 11.25
C ILE A 59 -11.80 -14.56 10.12
N HIS A 60 -13.07 -14.56 9.72
CA HIS A 60 -13.53 -15.28 8.55
C HIS A 60 -13.39 -14.39 7.31
N VAL A 61 -12.50 -14.77 6.39
CA VAL A 61 -12.21 -14.02 5.18
C VAL A 61 -12.98 -14.60 4.01
N THR A 62 -13.75 -13.75 3.33
CA THR A 62 -14.42 -14.09 2.07
C THR A 62 -13.57 -13.61 0.89
N ASP A 63 -13.03 -14.53 0.09
CA ASP A 63 -12.27 -14.20 -1.11
C ASP A 63 -13.19 -14.16 -2.34
N PHE A 64 -13.40 -12.97 -2.92
CA PHE A 64 -14.17 -12.79 -4.17
C PHE A 64 -13.33 -12.91 -5.45
N GLY A 65 -12.03 -13.21 -5.31
CA GLY A 65 -11.07 -13.25 -6.42
C GLY A 65 -10.62 -14.67 -6.79
N ALA A 66 -9.40 -14.79 -7.32
CA ALA A 66 -8.79 -16.07 -7.72
C ALA A 66 -8.46 -17.02 -6.54
N GLY A 67 -8.83 -16.68 -5.31
CA GLY A 67 -8.48 -17.37 -4.07
C GLY A 67 -7.02 -17.19 -3.66
N SER A 68 -6.73 -17.50 -2.40
CA SER A 68 -5.37 -17.48 -1.89
C SER A 68 -4.57 -18.72 -2.30
N LYS A 69 -3.31 -18.53 -2.70
CA LYS A 69 -2.31 -19.61 -2.82
C LYS A 69 -1.55 -19.87 -1.51
N VAL A 70 -1.74 -19.00 -0.52
CA VAL A 70 -1.01 -19.03 0.76
C VAL A 70 -1.91 -19.56 1.87
N PHE A 71 -3.18 -19.15 1.90
CA PHE A 71 -4.15 -19.59 2.88
C PHE A 71 -4.95 -20.78 2.34
N THR A 72 -5.05 -21.82 3.15
CA THR A 72 -5.86 -23.03 2.86
C THR A 72 -7.22 -23.01 3.55
N SER A 73 -7.47 -22.02 4.40
CA SER A 73 -8.72 -21.85 5.15
C SER A 73 -9.18 -20.39 5.10
N ASP A 74 -10.49 -20.21 5.17
CA ASP A 74 -11.14 -18.89 5.29
C ASP A 74 -11.05 -18.32 6.70
N LYS A 75 -10.79 -19.16 7.71
CA LYS A 75 -10.45 -18.68 9.05
C LYS A 75 -8.98 -18.29 9.10
N ARG A 76 -8.70 -16.99 9.07
CA ARG A 76 -7.34 -16.43 8.92
C ARG A 76 -7.01 -15.52 10.09
N GLN A 77 -5.77 -15.61 10.55
CA GLN A 77 -5.27 -14.74 11.60
C GLN A 77 -4.91 -13.36 11.04
N VAL A 78 -5.30 -12.28 11.73
CA VAL A 78 -5.05 -10.89 11.28
C VAL A 78 -3.56 -10.63 11.03
N SER A 79 -2.67 -11.09 11.91
CA SER A 79 -1.22 -10.98 11.72
C SER A 79 -0.71 -11.67 10.44
N LYS A 80 -1.30 -12.80 10.06
CA LYS A 80 -0.93 -13.52 8.83
C LYS A 80 -1.46 -12.80 7.60
N ILE A 81 -2.69 -12.27 7.63
CA ILE A 81 -3.24 -11.43 6.56
C ILE A 81 -2.32 -10.22 6.35
N THR A 82 -1.93 -9.55 7.44
CA THR A 82 -1.05 -8.38 7.40
C THR A 82 0.32 -8.69 6.77
N LYS A 83 0.90 -9.86 7.08
CA LYS A 83 2.19 -10.28 6.53
C LYS A 83 2.13 -10.69 5.06
N HIS A 84 1.05 -11.33 4.63
CA HIS A 84 0.96 -11.96 3.31
C HIS A 84 0.15 -11.16 2.28
N ALA A 85 -0.87 -10.43 2.71
CA ALA A 85 -1.74 -9.62 1.86
C ALA A 85 -1.52 -8.10 2.05
N GLY A 86 -0.98 -7.67 3.20
CA GLY A 86 -0.69 -6.26 3.46
C GLY A 86 0.43 -5.70 2.57
N ILE A 87 0.38 -4.39 2.31
CA ILE A 87 1.43 -3.69 1.56
C ILE A 87 2.78 -3.75 2.30
N SER A 88 3.89 -3.74 1.55
CA SER A 88 5.23 -3.69 2.11
C SER A 88 5.62 -2.27 2.52
N GLU A 89 6.62 -2.13 3.39
CA GLU A 89 7.14 -0.82 3.79
C GLU A 89 7.61 0.03 2.60
N LYS A 90 8.26 -0.60 1.62
CA LYS A 90 8.68 0.05 0.37
C LYS A 90 7.49 0.63 -0.38
N ARG A 91 6.38 -0.10 -0.46
CA ARG A 91 5.14 0.35 -1.13
C ARG A 91 4.44 1.42 -0.32
N ALA A 92 4.40 1.31 0.99
CA ALA A 92 3.83 2.34 1.86
C ALA A 92 4.55 3.68 1.70
N ARG A 93 5.89 3.67 1.74
CA ARG A 93 6.69 4.88 1.48
C ARG A 93 6.41 5.47 0.11
N LEU A 94 6.28 4.63 -0.91
CA LEU A 94 5.95 5.08 -2.27
C LEU A 94 4.56 5.74 -2.32
N ILE A 95 3.55 5.11 -1.72
CA ILE A 95 2.19 5.63 -1.67
C ILE A 95 2.17 6.98 -0.95
N MET A 96 2.80 7.08 0.23
CA MET A 96 2.88 8.33 0.99
C MET A 96 3.54 9.46 0.20
N LYS A 97 4.62 9.16 -0.55
CA LYS A 97 5.26 10.15 -1.44
C LYS A 97 4.33 10.61 -2.55
N LEU A 98 3.63 9.69 -3.20
CA LEU A 98 2.70 10.01 -4.28
C LEU A 98 1.53 10.84 -3.76
N THR A 99 0.94 10.47 -2.63
CA THR A 99 -0.21 11.21 -2.06
C THR A 99 0.19 12.59 -1.57
N HIS A 100 1.39 12.73 -1.00
CA HIS A 100 1.98 14.03 -0.66
C HIS A 100 2.24 14.88 -1.91
N TYR A 101 2.98 14.35 -2.88
CA TYR A 101 3.39 15.07 -4.09
C TYR A 101 2.21 15.58 -4.91
N PHE A 102 1.20 14.73 -5.14
CA PHE A 102 0.02 15.12 -5.90
C PHE A 102 -0.99 15.92 -5.07
N ASN A 103 -0.86 15.93 -3.74
CA ASN A 103 -1.77 16.61 -2.81
C ASN A 103 -3.25 16.31 -3.13
N PHE A 104 -3.58 15.03 -3.27
CA PHE A 104 -4.93 14.61 -3.67
C PHE A 104 -5.97 15.09 -2.67
N LYS A 105 -7.08 15.65 -3.18
CA LYS A 105 -8.24 16.03 -2.35
C LYS A 105 -9.19 14.86 -2.08
N ASN A 106 -9.35 13.98 -3.05
CA ASN A 106 -10.23 12.82 -3.01
C ASN A 106 -9.49 11.60 -3.56
N THR A 107 -9.53 10.48 -2.83
CA THR A 107 -8.93 9.21 -3.25
C THR A 107 -9.95 8.08 -3.12
N LEU A 108 -10.00 7.23 -4.14
CA LEU A 108 -10.72 5.96 -4.11
C LEU A 108 -9.70 4.82 -4.01
N GLU A 109 -9.81 4.00 -2.97
CA GLU A 109 -9.04 2.76 -2.82
C GLU A 109 -9.95 1.55 -3.05
N ILE A 110 -9.47 0.59 -3.86
CA ILE A 110 -10.16 -0.67 -4.11
C ILE A 110 -9.31 -1.79 -3.52
N GLY A 111 -9.85 -2.49 -2.52
CA GLY A 111 -9.13 -3.49 -1.73
C GLY A 111 -8.47 -2.89 -0.49
N THR A 112 -9.29 -2.52 0.50
CA THR A 112 -8.85 -1.93 1.78
C THR A 112 -8.06 -2.94 2.63
N SER A 113 -8.48 -4.22 2.57
CA SER A 113 -8.09 -5.29 3.47
C SER A 113 -8.14 -4.81 4.93
N VAL A 114 -7.12 -5.11 5.74
CA VAL A 114 -6.99 -4.69 7.14
C VAL A 114 -6.50 -3.23 7.30
N GLY A 115 -6.55 -2.40 6.25
CA GLY A 115 -6.33 -0.94 6.34
C GLY A 115 -4.88 -0.46 6.21
N LEU A 116 -3.93 -1.33 5.90
CA LEU A 116 -2.51 -0.94 5.83
C LEU A 116 -2.18 -0.06 4.59
N GLY A 117 -2.91 -0.26 3.48
CA GLY A 117 -2.83 0.60 2.29
C GLY A 117 -3.41 1.97 2.55
N THR A 118 -4.66 1.99 3.01
CA THR A 118 -5.42 3.17 3.42
C THR A 118 -4.66 4.06 4.39
N SER A 119 -4.02 3.49 5.42
CA SER A 119 -3.23 4.28 6.38
C SER A 119 -2.03 4.96 5.74
N ALA A 120 -1.36 4.32 4.76
CA ALA A 120 -0.30 4.97 4.00
C ALA A 120 -0.83 6.10 3.12
N ILE A 121 -2.02 5.94 2.54
CA ILE A 121 -2.69 6.99 1.75
C ILE A 121 -2.98 8.19 2.66
N ALA A 122 -3.66 7.96 3.79
CA ALA A 122 -4.04 8.99 4.76
C ALA A 122 -2.84 9.74 5.34
N LEU A 123 -1.79 9.04 5.74
CA LEU A 123 -0.62 9.65 6.36
C LEU A 123 0.24 10.46 5.38
N GLY A 124 0.10 10.24 4.06
CA GLY A 124 0.79 11.08 3.09
C GLY A 124 0.11 12.43 2.84
N ASN A 125 -1.17 12.60 3.23
CA ASN A 125 -1.86 13.89 3.19
C ASN A 125 -3.05 13.95 4.16
N ALA A 126 -2.95 14.78 5.20
CA ALA A 126 -3.97 14.91 6.24
C ALA A 126 -5.28 15.57 5.76
N ASN A 127 -5.27 16.35 4.67
CA ASN A 127 -6.42 17.13 4.22
C ASN A 127 -7.20 16.45 3.07
N MET A 128 -7.22 15.12 3.06
CA MET A 128 -7.80 14.32 1.99
C MET A 128 -9.03 13.54 2.45
N ARG A 129 -10.04 13.45 1.57
CA ARG A 129 -11.14 12.50 1.71
C ARG A 129 -10.76 11.18 1.04
N ILE A 130 -10.82 10.09 1.80
CA ILE A 130 -10.56 8.75 1.27
C ILE A 130 -11.86 7.96 1.31
N THR A 131 -12.23 7.38 0.17
CA THR A 131 -13.28 6.37 0.06
C THR A 131 -12.61 5.05 -0.24
N THR A 132 -12.89 4.02 0.56
CA THR A 132 -12.32 2.69 0.34
C THR A 132 -13.42 1.67 0.08
N LEU A 133 -13.11 0.66 -0.71
CA LEU A 133 -14.00 -0.45 -1.03
C LEU A 133 -13.33 -1.75 -0.62
N GLU A 134 -14.05 -2.59 0.12
CA GLU A 134 -13.59 -3.91 0.56
C GLU A 134 -14.74 -4.92 0.42
N GLY A 135 -14.43 -6.08 -0.14
CA GLY A 135 -15.40 -7.15 -0.32
C GLY A 135 -15.61 -7.96 0.95
N CYS A 136 -14.55 -8.18 1.73
CA CYS A 136 -14.61 -8.95 2.96
C CYS A 136 -14.95 -8.05 4.17
N HIS A 137 -16.18 -8.19 4.66
CA HIS A 137 -16.72 -7.43 5.81
C HIS A 137 -15.81 -7.51 7.04
N GLU A 138 -15.28 -8.69 7.36
CA GLU A 138 -14.42 -8.86 8.53
C GLU A 138 -13.09 -8.12 8.41
N THR A 139 -12.46 -8.09 7.23
CA THR A 139 -11.25 -7.28 7.03
C THR A 139 -11.56 -5.79 7.08
N ALA A 140 -12.72 -5.37 6.57
CA ALA A 140 -13.17 -3.98 6.65
C ALA A 140 -13.40 -3.55 8.09
N ASN A 141 -13.95 -4.42 8.93
CA ASN A 141 -14.12 -4.17 10.37
C ASN A 141 -12.79 -3.99 11.09
N VAL A 142 -11.78 -4.82 10.79
CA VAL A 142 -10.43 -4.66 11.33
C VAL A 142 -9.82 -3.33 10.89
N ALA A 143 -9.98 -2.94 9.62
CA ALA A 143 -9.49 -1.64 9.17
C ALA A 143 -10.18 -0.49 9.90
N LYS A 144 -11.50 -0.56 10.04
CA LYS A 144 -12.32 0.45 10.71
C LYS A 144 -11.95 0.60 12.18
N SER A 145 -11.82 -0.49 12.93
CA SER A 145 -11.47 -0.42 14.36
C SER A 145 -10.14 0.29 14.57
N MET A 146 -9.19 0.09 13.66
CA MET A 146 -7.88 0.74 13.72
C MET A 146 -7.92 2.23 13.35
N PHE A 147 -8.94 2.72 12.62
CA PHE A 147 -9.11 4.13 12.28
C PHE A 147 -9.98 4.90 13.28
N ASP A 148 -10.80 4.18 14.06
CA ASP A 148 -11.65 4.73 15.10
C ASP A 148 -10.92 4.84 16.47
N GLU A 149 -9.70 4.29 16.59
CA GLU A 149 -8.76 4.46 17.72
C GLU A 149 -8.06 5.83 17.71
#